data_AF-A0A022PRY4-F1
#
_entry.id   AF-A0A022PRY4-F1
#
_cell.length_a   1.000
_cell.length_b   1.000
_cell.length_c   1.000
_cell.angle_alpha   90.00
_cell.angle_beta   90.00
_cell.angle_gamma   90.00
#
_symmetry.space_group_name_H-M   'P 1'
#
loop_
_entity.id
_entity.type
_entity.pdbx_description
1 polymer ?
#
loop_
_entity_poly.entity_id
_entity_poly.type
_entity_poly.pdbx_seq_one_letter_code
_entity_poly.pdbx_strand_id
1 'polypeptide(L)'
;MERISRSLSNRYKANHTNSSSNKEIIISENIDNTLQNWKLPSSSSVYKQKGTFEFTSDYIIKTVEEAMPLTEGYNAFQLLSRQLIEQHKRKYKFLHIGMIQVGLKPATRLGLNTSAVICVRDKRHNKFHDSLLGIVESSLCDGPIYFSCFPNFTLSLTDPTLMHALCLDIKSEGFNMMQGAENIILIYRIQYKVMNT
;
A
#
# COMPACT_ATOMS: atom_id res chain seq x y z
N MET A 1 -7.10 -2.95 -79.02
CA MET A 1 -7.97 -3.83 -78.20
C MET A 1 -7.23 -5.14 -77.98
N GLU A 2 -7.36 -5.70 -76.78
CA GLU A 2 -6.93 -7.06 -76.32
C GLU A 2 -5.41 -7.29 -76.13
N ARG A 3 -4.88 -7.24 -74.90
CA ARG A 3 -4.82 -8.29 -73.84
C ARG A 3 -4.27 -9.62 -74.34
N ILE A 4 -3.12 -10.05 -73.79
CA ILE A 4 -2.95 -11.32 -73.07
C ILE A 4 -1.77 -11.18 -72.09
N SER A 5 -2.14 -11.13 -70.82
CA SER A 5 -1.32 -11.27 -69.63
C SER A 5 -0.86 -12.74 -69.48
N ARG A 6 0.44 -12.99 -69.29
CA ARG A 6 0.91 -14.26 -68.72
C ARG A 6 1.20 -14.08 -67.24
N SER A 7 0.46 -14.84 -66.46
CA SER A 7 0.45 -14.91 -65.00
C SER A 7 1.76 -15.46 -64.44
N LEU A 8 2.40 -14.70 -63.56
CA LEU A 8 3.29 -15.26 -62.54
C LEU A 8 2.46 -15.44 -61.26
N SER A 9 1.92 -16.64 -61.09
CA SER A 9 1.35 -17.08 -59.84
C SER A 9 2.48 -17.44 -58.88
N ASN A 10 2.85 -16.52 -57.99
CA ASN A 10 3.44 -16.88 -56.71
C ASN A 10 2.62 -16.23 -55.61
N ARG A 11 1.63 -16.98 -55.12
CA ARG A 11 0.93 -16.71 -53.88
C ARG A 11 1.93 -16.87 -52.73
N TYR A 12 2.61 -15.79 -52.37
CA TYR A 12 3.08 -15.63 -51.01
C TYR A 12 1.84 -15.52 -50.12
N LYS A 13 1.40 -16.66 -49.57
CA LYS A 13 0.57 -16.65 -48.36
C LYS A 13 1.45 -16.07 -47.25
N ALA A 14 1.32 -14.78 -47.02
CA ALA A 14 1.73 -14.19 -45.76
C ALA A 14 0.89 -14.88 -44.67
N ASN A 15 1.51 -15.83 -43.96
CA ASN A 15 1.04 -16.23 -42.65
C ASN A 15 1.19 -15.01 -41.76
N HIS A 16 0.18 -14.12 -41.76
CA HIS A 16 0.07 -13.07 -40.77
C HIS A 16 -0.12 -13.76 -39.43
N THR A 17 0.98 -13.83 -38.71
CA THR A 17 1.10 -14.47 -37.41
C THR A 17 0.15 -13.83 -36.40
N ASN A 18 -0.68 -14.64 -35.75
CA ASN A 18 -1.32 -14.36 -34.44
C ASN A 18 -0.30 -14.14 -33.31
N SER A 19 0.96 -13.78 -33.62
CA SER A 19 2.03 -13.62 -32.65
C SER A 19 1.84 -12.38 -31.78
N SER A 20 1.28 -11.30 -32.31
CA SER A 20 1.10 -10.03 -31.58
C SER A 20 0.00 -10.16 -30.53
N SER A 21 -1.17 -10.66 -30.92
CA SER A 21 -2.28 -10.90 -29.98
C SER A 21 -1.90 -11.88 -28.88
N ASN A 22 -1.18 -12.97 -29.20
CA ASN A 22 -0.71 -13.91 -28.18
C ASN A 22 0.33 -13.28 -27.24
N LYS A 23 1.22 -12.42 -27.75
CA LYS A 23 2.21 -11.71 -26.91
C LYS A 23 1.54 -10.72 -25.96
N GLU A 24 0.57 -9.95 -26.43
CA GLU A 24 -0.18 -9.00 -25.60
C GLU A 24 -0.95 -9.73 -24.49
N ILE A 25 -1.63 -10.83 -24.80
CA ILE A 25 -2.35 -11.66 -23.83
C ILE A 25 -1.39 -12.21 -22.76
N ILE A 26 -0.26 -12.78 -23.16
CA ILE A 26 0.75 -13.31 -22.22
C ILE A 26 1.32 -12.21 -21.32
N ILE A 27 1.57 -11.01 -21.86
CA ILE A 27 2.05 -9.87 -21.07
C ILE A 27 0.99 -9.44 -20.05
N SER A 28 -0.28 -9.33 -20.45
CA SER A 28 -1.36 -8.98 -19.53
C SER A 28 -1.54 -10.02 -18.42
N GLU A 29 -1.53 -11.32 -18.75
CA GLU A 29 -1.64 -12.39 -17.76
C GLU A 29 -0.47 -12.37 -16.76
N ASN A 30 0.75 -12.12 -17.23
CA ASN A 30 1.93 -12.00 -16.36
C ASN A 30 1.86 -10.76 -15.45
N ILE A 31 1.35 -9.64 -15.95
CA ILE A 31 1.14 -8.42 -15.17
C ILE A 31 0.09 -8.66 -14.07
N ASP A 32 -1.04 -9.27 -14.43
CA ASP A 32 -2.13 -9.57 -13.49
C ASP A 32 -1.66 -10.55 -12.41
N ASN A 33 -0.90 -11.59 -12.78
CA ASN A 33 -0.28 -12.51 -11.83
C ASN A 33 0.72 -11.81 -10.89
N THR A 34 1.51 -10.85 -11.41
CA THR A 34 2.46 -10.07 -10.60
C THR A 34 1.72 -9.17 -9.62
N LEU A 35 0.65 -8.51 -10.06
CA LEU A 35 -0.19 -7.66 -9.23
C LEU A 35 -0.90 -8.46 -8.14
N GLN A 36 -1.42 -9.64 -8.47
CA GLN A 36 -2.10 -10.50 -7.51
C GLN A 36 -1.16 -10.99 -6.42
N ASN A 37 0.07 -11.36 -6.78
CA ASN A 37 1.10 -11.86 -5.86
C ASN A 37 1.92 -10.76 -5.17
N TRP A 38 1.69 -9.49 -5.50
CA TRP A 38 2.40 -8.38 -4.89
C TRP A 38 2.16 -8.33 -3.37
N LYS A 39 3.25 -8.17 -2.63
CA LYS A 39 3.25 -8.02 -1.17
C LYS A 39 4.04 -6.79 -0.79
N LEU A 40 3.68 -6.22 0.36
CA LEU A 40 4.43 -5.11 0.93
C LEU A 40 5.87 -5.56 1.22
N PRO A 41 6.90 -4.87 0.70
CA PRO A 41 8.28 -5.31 0.84
C PRO A 41 8.70 -5.52 2.29
N SER A 42 9.57 -6.50 2.52
CA SER A 42 10.12 -6.78 3.85
C SER A 42 10.95 -5.59 4.32
N SER A 43 10.69 -5.12 5.54
CA SER A 43 11.53 -4.13 6.21
C SER A 43 12.37 -4.80 7.30
N SER A 44 13.62 -4.38 7.42
CA SER A 44 14.41 -4.65 8.61
C SER A 44 13.75 -3.97 9.80
N SER A 45 13.59 -4.69 10.91
CA SER A 45 13.09 -4.13 12.16
C SER A 45 13.87 -2.88 12.55
N VAL A 46 13.18 -1.77 12.82
CA VAL A 46 13.82 -0.52 13.29
C VAL A 46 14.37 -0.71 14.71
N TYR A 47 13.76 -1.61 15.47
CA TYR A 47 14.26 -1.99 16.78
C TYR A 47 15.24 -3.15 16.66
N LYS A 48 16.43 -3.00 17.22
CA LYS A 48 17.35 -4.12 17.39
C LYS A 48 16.76 -5.07 18.44
N GLN A 49 16.55 -6.32 18.07
CA GLN A 49 16.33 -7.37 19.07
C GLN A 49 17.65 -7.57 19.80
N LYS A 50 17.61 -7.41 21.12
CA LYS A 50 18.74 -7.73 21.99
C LYS A 50 18.96 -9.25 21.98
N GLY A 51 20.21 -9.68 21.90
CA GLY A 51 20.58 -11.08 21.70
C GLY A 51 20.13 -12.01 22.83
N THR A 52 20.37 -13.31 22.65
CA THR A 52 19.87 -14.45 23.46
C THR A 52 20.21 -14.43 24.97
N PHE A 53 20.86 -13.38 25.48
CA PHE A 53 21.29 -13.24 26.88
C PHE A 53 20.64 -12.07 27.65
N GLU A 54 19.76 -11.27 27.05
CA GLU A 54 19.07 -10.16 27.75
C GLU A 54 17.59 -10.51 28.01
N PHE A 55 17.35 -11.29 29.07
CA PHE A 55 16.05 -11.91 29.37
C PHE A 55 14.97 -11.01 29.99
N THR A 56 15.16 -9.69 30.10
CA THR A 56 14.13 -8.79 30.68
C THR A 56 14.16 -7.41 30.04
N SER A 57 13.75 -7.27 28.78
CA SER A 57 13.41 -5.94 28.27
C SER A 57 12.11 -5.45 28.92
N ASP A 58 12.12 -4.23 29.44
CA ASP A 58 10.94 -3.51 29.96
C ASP A 58 9.96 -3.11 28.84
N TYR A 59 10.31 -3.44 27.59
CA TYR A 59 9.53 -3.19 26.39
C TYR A 59 9.24 -4.45 25.57
N ILE A 60 8.16 -4.40 24.79
CA ILE A 60 7.82 -5.39 23.76
C ILE A 60 7.75 -4.70 22.40
N ILE A 61 8.38 -5.31 21.39
CA ILE A 61 8.24 -4.89 19.99
C ILE A 61 7.05 -5.64 19.38
N LYS A 62 6.19 -4.91 18.68
CA LYS A 62 5.06 -5.45 17.94
C LYS A 62 5.10 -4.95 16.50
N THR A 63 4.71 -5.86 15.60
CA THR A 63 4.46 -5.57 14.19
C THR A 63 3.02 -5.97 13.90
N VAL A 64 2.25 -5.04 13.35
CA VAL A 64 0.87 -5.28 12.87
C VAL A 64 0.88 -5.04 11.38
N GLU A 65 0.32 -5.97 10.61
CA GLU A 65 0.14 -5.85 9.16
C GLU A 65 -1.31 -6.18 8.83
N GLU A 66 -1.96 -5.29 8.08
CA GLU A 66 -3.34 -5.46 7.65
C GLU A 66 -3.48 -5.08 6.17
N ALA A 67 -4.46 -5.72 5.52
CA ALA A 67 -4.85 -5.43 4.16
C ALA A 67 -6.37 -5.26 4.11
N MET A 68 -6.84 -4.24 3.39
CA MET A 68 -8.27 -3.98 3.23
C MET A 68 -8.58 -3.38 1.86
N PRO A 69 -9.72 -3.74 1.26
CA PRO A 69 -10.20 -3.08 0.05
C PRO A 69 -10.67 -1.65 0.33
N LEU A 70 -10.55 -0.79 -0.67
CA LEU A 70 -10.97 0.60 -0.66
C LEU A 70 -11.78 0.92 -1.92
N THR A 71 -12.77 1.78 -1.75
CA THR A 71 -13.46 2.46 -2.85
C THR A 71 -12.74 3.75 -3.21
N GLU A 72 -12.88 4.18 -4.46
CA GLU A 72 -12.41 5.49 -4.92
C GLU A 72 -12.88 6.63 -4.01
N GLY A 73 -12.09 7.70 -3.96
CA GLY A 73 -12.40 8.93 -3.24
C GLY A 73 -11.53 9.11 -2.01
N TYR A 74 -12.08 9.81 -1.01
CA TYR A 74 -11.40 10.09 0.25
C TYR A 74 -11.75 9.05 1.31
N ASN A 75 -10.73 8.43 1.88
CA ASN A 75 -10.84 7.45 2.95
C ASN A 75 -9.89 7.80 4.10
N ALA A 76 -10.32 7.58 5.34
CA ALA A 76 -9.55 7.87 6.54
C ALA A 76 -9.61 6.71 7.52
N PHE A 77 -8.44 6.26 7.99
CA PHE A 77 -8.31 5.09 8.87
C PHE A 77 -7.49 5.40 10.10
N GLN A 78 -7.88 4.81 11.23
CA GLN A 78 -7.05 4.77 12.43
C GLN A 78 -6.10 3.59 12.32
N LEU A 79 -4.81 3.84 12.54
CA LEU A 79 -3.76 2.83 12.41
C LEU A 79 -3.58 2.02 13.71
N LEU A 80 -4.15 2.47 14.83
CA LEU A 80 -4.09 1.76 16.11
C LEU A 80 -5.37 0.96 16.36
N SER A 81 -5.23 -0.31 16.72
CA SER A 81 -6.35 -1.15 17.16
C SER A 81 -6.70 -0.88 18.62
N ARG A 82 -7.97 -0.50 18.87
CA ARG A 82 -8.48 -0.27 20.23
C ARG A 82 -8.27 -1.50 21.13
N GLN A 83 -8.53 -2.70 20.61
CA GLN A 83 -8.38 -3.94 21.36
C GLN A 83 -6.92 -4.16 21.80
N LEU A 84 -5.95 -3.95 20.90
CA LEU A 84 -4.53 -4.10 21.23
C LEU A 84 -4.07 -3.04 22.22
N ILE A 85 -4.51 -1.79 22.04
CA ILE A 85 -4.17 -0.69 22.97
C ILE A 85 -4.70 -0.97 24.39
N GLU A 86 -5.93 -1.44 24.54
CA GLU A 86 -6.48 -1.80 25.86
C GLU A 86 -5.74 -2.98 26.52
N GLN A 87 -5.21 -3.91 25.73
CA GLN A 87 -4.35 -4.97 26.28
C GLN A 87 -3.01 -4.39 26.78
N HIS A 88 -2.39 -3.49 26.01
CA HIS A 88 -1.11 -2.87 26.38
C HIS A 88 -1.21 -1.99 27.62
N LYS A 89 -2.30 -1.24 27.77
CA LYS A 89 -2.60 -0.38 28.94
C LYS A 89 -2.55 -1.13 30.29
N ARG A 90 -2.74 -2.44 30.30
CA ARG A 90 -2.70 -3.25 31.53
C ARG A 90 -1.30 -3.38 32.13
N LYS A 91 -0.25 -3.22 31.32
CA LYS A 91 1.14 -3.47 31.74
C LYS A 91 2.12 -2.35 31.38
N TYR A 92 1.81 -1.56 30.35
CA TYR A 92 2.72 -0.55 29.79
C TYR A 92 2.14 0.85 29.93
N LYS A 93 3.02 1.86 29.96
CA LYS A 93 2.65 3.28 30.05
C LYS A 93 2.80 4.02 28.74
N PHE A 94 3.71 3.59 27.88
CA PHE A 94 4.08 4.31 26.67
C PHE A 94 4.06 3.40 25.45
N LEU A 95 3.81 4.03 24.30
CA LEU A 95 3.81 3.44 22.97
C LEU A 95 4.72 4.30 22.09
N HIS A 96 5.82 3.74 21.62
CA HIS A 96 6.71 4.43 20.68
C HIS A 96 6.52 3.86 19.27
N ILE A 97 6.25 4.74 18.32
CA ILE A 97 6.02 4.42 16.91
C ILE A 97 7.35 4.53 16.17
N GLY A 98 7.86 3.40 15.68
CA GLY A 98 9.18 3.32 15.06
C GLY A 98 9.12 3.38 13.54
N MET A 99 8.12 2.71 12.95
CA MET A 99 7.97 2.64 11.51
C MET A 99 6.51 2.45 11.13
N ILE A 100 6.15 3.07 10.01
CA ILE A 100 4.90 2.82 9.32
C ILE A 100 5.25 2.62 7.85
N GLN A 101 4.77 1.54 7.27
CA GLN A 101 4.84 1.26 5.85
C GLN A 101 3.43 1.21 5.31
N VAL A 102 3.21 1.87 4.18
CA VAL A 102 1.91 1.90 3.52
C VAL A 102 2.11 1.57 2.06
N GLY A 103 1.31 0.65 1.55
CA GLY A 103 1.21 0.28 0.17
C GLY A 103 -0.20 0.45 -0.35
N LEU A 104 -0.34 0.96 -1.57
CA LEU A 104 -1.57 0.93 -2.32
C LEU A 104 -1.37 0.11 -3.58
N LYS A 105 -2.28 -0.84 -3.77
CA LYS A 105 -2.29 -1.73 -4.92
C LYS A 105 -3.59 -1.47 -5.70
N PRO A 106 -3.53 -1.15 -7.01
CA PRO A 106 -4.75 -1.13 -7.81
C PRO A 106 -5.34 -2.55 -7.85
N ALA A 107 -6.66 -2.67 -7.69
CA ALA A 107 -7.41 -3.91 -7.88
C ALA A 107 -8.04 -4.00 -9.28
N THR A 108 -7.54 -3.16 -10.19
CA THR A 108 -7.98 -3.04 -11.58
C THR A 108 -6.83 -3.34 -12.53
N ARG A 109 -7.12 -3.44 -13.83
CA ARG A 109 -6.08 -3.57 -14.86
C ARG A 109 -5.13 -2.36 -14.81
N LEU A 110 -3.84 -2.62 -14.96
CA LEU A 110 -2.83 -1.57 -15.13
C LEU A 110 -3.06 -0.76 -16.43
N GLY A 111 -2.41 0.40 -16.51
CA GLY A 111 -2.51 1.34 -17.62
C GLY A 111 -3.74 2.27 -17.58
N LEU A 112 -4.58 2.17 -16.54
CA LEU A 112 -5.61 3.18 -16.28
C LEU A 112 -4.95 4.45 -15.74
N ASN A 113 -5.46 5.61 -16.13
CA ASN A 113 -5.01 6.90 -15.59
C ASN A 113 -5.60 7.12 -14.19
N THR A 114 -5.06 6.38 -13.22
CA THR A 114 -5.47 6.41 -11.82
C THR A 114 -4.34 6.97 -10.97
N SER A 115 -4.69 7.70 -9.92
CA SER A 115 -3.71 8.27 -9.00
C SER A 115 -4.20 8.19 -7.56
N ALA A 116 -3.25 8.29 -6.64
CA ALA A 116 -3.56 8.39 -5.23
C ALA A 116 -2.56 9.29 -4.50
N VAL A 117 -3.08 9.99 -3.50
CA VAL A 117 -2.33 10.70 -2.46
C VAL A 117 -2.56 9.98 -1.15
N ILE A 118 -1.47 9.65 -0.45
CA ILE A 118 -1.50 8.99 0.85
C ILE A 118 -0.80 9.89 1.86
N CYS A 119 -1.47 10.17 2.98
CA CYS A 119 -0.95 10.97 4.08
C CYS A 119 -0.98 10.16 5.38
N VAL A 120 0.16 10.01 6.04
CA VAL A 120 0.24 9.55 7.43
C VAL A 120 0.25 10.79 8.32
N ARG A 121 -0.65 10.86 9.30
CA ARG A 121 -0.81 12.05 10.15
C ARG A 121 -0.91 11.74 11.64
N ASP A 122 -0.40 12.68 12.45
CA ASP A 122 -0.71 12.86 13.86
C ASP A 122 -1.88 13.84 14.04
N LYS A 123 -3.14 13.35 14.03
CA LYS A 123 -4.33 14.23 14.07
C LYS A 123 -4.60 14.87 15.44
N ARG A 124 -3.70 14.72 16.41
CA ARG A 124 -3.73 15.55 17.63
C ARG A 124 -3.40 17.01 17.31
N HIS A 125 -2.70 17.26 16.20
CA HIS A 125 -2.43 18.60 15.69
C HIS A 125 -3.62 19.11 14.87
N ASN A 126 -4.11 20.31 15.20
CA ASN A 126 -5.24 20.94 14.50
C ASN A 126 -4.87 21.42 13.08
N LYS A 127 -3.61 21.81 12.86
CA LYS A 127 -3.14 22.27 11.55
C LYS A 127 -2.69 21.08 10.71
N PHE A 128 -3.10 21.06 9.44
CA PHE A 128 -2.75 19.98 8.52
C PHE A 128 -1.23 19.77 8.42
N HIS A 129 -0.47 20.85 8.22
CA HIS A 129 0.98 20.78 8.06
C HIS A 129 1.67 20.23 9.30
N ASP A 130 1.26 20.68 10.49
CA ASP A 130 1.82 20.22 11.77
C ASP A 130 1.48 18.74 12.03
N SER A 131 0.35 18.25 11.50
CA SER A 131 -0.05 16.85 11.63
C SER A 131 0.71 15.90 10.70
N LEU A 132 1.42 16.38 9.67
CA LEU A 132 1.93 15.50 8.62
C LEU A 132 3.19 14.73 9.05
N LEU A 133 3.14 13.40 8.99
CA LEU A 133 4.27 12.51 9.29
C LEU A 133 4.90 11.93 8.02
N GLY A 134 4.14 11.86 6.93
CA GLY A 134 4.61 11.40 5.64
C GLY A 134 3.53 11.57 4.58
N ILE A 135 3.94 11.88 3.35
CA ILE A 135 3.04 12.00 2.20
C ILE A 135 3.69 11.33 0.99
N VAL A 136 2.87 10.68 0.18
CA VAL A 136 3.25 10.29 -1.18
C VAL A 136 2.09 10.59 -2.12
N GLU A 137 2.40 11.07 -3.30
CA GLU A 137 1.48 11.21 -4.41
C GLU A 137 2.08 10.45 -5.59
N SER A 138 1.30 9.57 -6.20
CA SER A 138 1.75 8.81 -7.35
C SER A 138 0.59 8.36 -8.21
N SER A 139 0.89 8.13 -9.49
CA SER A 139 0.06 7.30 -10.35
C SER A 139 0.03 5.86 -9.85
N LEU A 140 -1.09 5.18 -10.05
CA LEU A 140 -1.28 3.74 -9.88
C LEU A 140 -1.32 3.02 -11.25
N CYS A 141 -1.04 3.73 -12.34
CA CYS A 141 -1.11 3.19 -13.70
C CYS A 141 -0.13 2.02 -13.92
N ASP A 142 1.08 2.12 -13.37
CA ASP A 142 2.16 1.17 -13.63
C ASP A 142 2.27 0.07 -12.55
N GLY A 143 1.39 0.12 -11.55
CA GLY A 143 1.32 -0.90 -10.50
C GLY A 143 1.19 -0.34 -9.09
N PRO A 144 1.42 -1.21 -8.09
CA PRO A 144 1.37 -0.83 -6.68
C PRO A 144 2.48 0.15 -6.31
N ILE A 145 2.15 1.05 -5.40
CA ILE A 145 3.11 1.98 -4.79
C ILE A 145 3.24 1.64 -3.31
N TYR A 146 4.40 1.92 -2.73
CA TYR A 146 4.56 1.87 -1.29
C TYR A 146 5.59 2.89 -0.81
N PHE A 147 5.48 3.29 0.44
CA PHE A 147 6.49 4.09 1.11
C PHE A 147 6.62 3.67 2.57
N SER A 148 7.73 4.08 3.19
CA SER A 148 7.99 3.88 4.61
C SER A 148 8.30 5.22 5.24
N CYS A 149 7.70 5.52 6.39
CA CYS A 149 8.06 6.65 7.22
C CYS A 149 8.47 6.18 8.62
N PHE A 150 9.29 6.99 9.28
CA PHE A 150 9.89 6.69 10.59
C PHE A 150 9.58 7.83 11.56
N PRO A 151 8.33 7.94 12.05
CA PRO A 151 7.91 9.10 12.82
C PRO A 151 8.71 9.31 14.12
N ASN A 152 9.18 8.21 14.73
CA ASN A 152 10.08 8.22 15.89
C ASN A 152 9.57 9.08 17.06
N PHE A 153 8.30 8.89 17.45
CA PHE A 153 7.69 9.59 18.59
C PHE A 153 6.99 8.64 19.55
N THR A 154 6.84 9.09 20.78
CA THR A 154 6.23 8.35 21.89
C THR A 154 4.87 8.94 22.24
N LEU A 155 3.91 8.06 22.49
CA LEU A 155 2.56 8.35 22.94
C LEU A 155 2.37 7.77 24.35
N SER A 156 1.67 8.50 25.22
CA SER A 156 1.19 7.90 26.46
C SER A 156 0.02 6.98 26.16
N LEU A 157 0.02 5.78 26.74
CA LEU A 157 -1.12 4.88 26.66
C LEU A 157 -2.34 5.42 27.42
N THR A 158 -2.14 6.35 28.35
CA THR A 158 -3.24 7.03 29.07
C THR A 158 -3.76 8.29 28.37
N ASP A 159 -3.15 8.69 27.24
CA ASP A 159 -3.60 9.86 26.48
C ASP A 159 -5.03 9.63 25.95
N PRO A 160 -6.01 10.49 26.28
CA PRO A 160 -7.38 10.34 25.78
C PRO A 160 -7.46 10.47 24.25
N THR A 161 -6.50 11.15 23.62
CA THR A 161 -6.45 11.38 22.18
C THR A 161 -5.65 10.31 21.41
N LEU A 162 -5.09 9.31 22.11
CA LEU A 162 -4.24 8.26 21.54
C LEU A 162 -4.81 7.60 20.29
N MET A 163 -6.11 7.29 20.31
CA MET A 163 -6.78 6.61 19.18
C MET A 163 -6.90 7.48 17.93
N HIS A 164 -6.82 8.80 18.09
CA HIS A 164 -6.84 9.76 16.98
C HIS A 164 -5.44 10.17 16.54
N ALA A 165 -4.41 9.87 17.33
CA ALA A 165 -3.04 10.25 17.01
C ALA A 165 -2.66 9.72 15.64
N LEU A 166 -2.59 8.41 15.46
CA LEU A 166 -2.06 7.86 14.22
C LEU A 166 -3.15 7.52 13.20
N CYS A 167 -3.25 8.35 12.16
CA CYS A 167 -4.23 8.17 11.08
C CYS A 167 -3.58 8.09 9.71
N LEU A 168 -4.25 7.38 8.81
CA LEU A 168 -3.94 7.31 7.39
C LEU A 168 -5.08 7.94 6.60
N ASP A 169 -4.78 8.95 5.79
CA ASP A 169 -5.75 9.57 4.89
C ASP A 169 -5.33 9.30 3.45
N ILE A 170 -6.27 8.79 2.65
CA ILE A 170 -6.02 8.38 1.27
C ILE A 170 -7.05 9.09 0.41
N LYS A 171 -6.58 9.77 -0.63
CA LYS A 171 -7.41 10.30 -1.70
C LYS A 171 -7.03 9.59 -2.99
N SER A 172 -8.00 9.02 -3.69
CA SER A 172 -7.78 8.33 -4.95
C SER A 172 -8.74 8.83 -6.03
N GLU A 173 -8.28 8.85 -7.27
CA GLU A 173 -9.01 9.40 -8.42
C GLU A 173 -8.71 8.59 -9.70
N GLY A 174 -9.61 8.68 -10.67
CA GLY A 174 -9.48 8.09 -12.01
C GLY A 174 -10.09 6.70 -12.15
N PHE A 175 -10.78 6.20 -11.12
CA PHE A 175 -11.39 4.88 -11.10
C PHE A 175 -12.87 4.97 -11.51
N ASN A 176 -13.10 5.15 -12.82
CA ASN A 176 -14.44 5.20 -13.39
C ASN A 176 -15.13 3.82 -13.40
N MET A 177 -15.52 3.34 -12.22
CA MET A 177 -16.17 2.05 -11.99
C MET A 177 -17.56 2.24 -11.37
N MET A 178 -18.33 1.16 -11.29
CA MET A 178 -19.62 1.18 -10.61
C MET A 178 -19.45 1.63 -9.15
N GLN A 179 -20.42 2.38 -8.64
CA GLN A 179 -20.40 2.88 -7.27
C GLN A 179 -20.26 1.72 -6.26
N GLY A 180 -19.34 1.87 -5.31
CA GLY A 180 -19.05 0.85 -4.30
C GLY A 180 -18.12 -0.26 -4.76
N ALA A 181 -17.59 -0.21 -5.99
CA ALA A 181 -16.56 -1.14 -6.43
C ALA A 181 -15.28 -0.93 -5.60
N GLU A 182 -14.76 -2.04 -5.06
CA GLU A 182 -13.48 -2.08 -4.35
C GLU A 182 -12.33 -2.12 -5.37
N ASN A 183 -11.85 -0.95 -5.75
CA ASN A 183 -10.93 -0.74 -6.86
C ASN A 183 -9.46 -0.59 -6.43
N ILE A 184 -9.21 -0.48 -5.13
CA ILE A 184 -7.87 -0.33 -4.54
C ILE A 184 -7.77 -1.27 -3.34
N ILE A 185 -6.58 -1.81 -3.11
CA ILE A 185 -6.24 -2.56 -1.90
C ILE A 185 -5.18 -1.76 -1.14
N LEU A 186 -5.54 -1.37 0.09
CA LEU A 186 -4.60 -0.81 1.06
C LEU A 186 -3.93 -1.94 1.81
N ILE A 187 -2.61 -1.88 1.91
CA ILE A 187 -1.81 -2.74 2.78
C ILE A 187 -0.94 -1.84 3.64
N TYR A 188 -0.99 -2.02 4.96
CA TYR A 188 -0.12 -1.25 5.85
C TYR A 188 0.55 -2.16 6.87
N ARG A 189 1.75 -1.76 7.29
CA ARG A 189 2.52 -2.40 8.35
C ARG A 189 3.00 -1.35 9.34
N ILE A 190 2.73 -1.54 10.62
CA ILE A 190 3.22 -0.65 11.68
C ILE A 190 4.13 -1.45 12.59
N GLN A 191 5.26 -0.85 12.94
CA GLN A 191 6.15 -1.37 13.96
C GLN A 191 6.26 -0.40 15.13
N TYR A 192 5.92 -0.88 16.32
CA TYR A 192 5.95 -0.09 17.54
C TYR A 192 6.57 -0.87 18.70
N LYS A 193 7.06 -0.15 19.70
CA LYS A 193 7.44 -0.72 21.00
C LYS A 193 6.50 -0.18 22.08
N VAL A 194 6.07 -1.04 22.99
CA VAL A 194 5.36 -0.64 24.23
C VAL A 194 6.33 -0.75 25.39
N MET A 195 6.35 0.25 26.28
CA MET A 195 7.36 0.37 27.35
C MET A 195 6.82 1.08 28.59
N ASN A 196 7.55 0.98 29.71
CA ASN A 196 7.19 1.62 30.99
C ASN A 196 8.06 2.83 31.34
N THR A 197 9.23 2.94 30.72
CA THR A 197 10.21 4.02 30.87
C THR A 197 10.71 4.46 29.51
#